data_AF-A0A0S9KEZ1-F1
#
_entry.id   AF-A0A0S9KEZ1-F1
#
_cell.length_a   1.000
_cell.length_b   1.000
_cell.length_c   1.000
_cell.angle_alpha   90.00
_cell.angle_beta   90.00
_cell.angle_gamma   90.00
#
_symmetry.space_group_name_H-M   'P 1'
#
loop_
_entity.id
_entity.type
_entity.pdbx_description
1 polymer ?
#
loop_
_entity_poly.entity_id
_entity_poly.type
_entity_poly.pdbx_seq_one_letter_code
_entity_poly.pdbx_strand_id
1 'polypeptide(L)'
;MRPGQNNGGGFFQNGFVVLLGVIALVVLLSTSGQMPKVNAALGEVASAIMSVTGSTTAEEEADDAPPGEPAEVEQTIDDKKSATPAKKLTISAKSALKSLEKLGATDDPADNFDASEFGDGWVDINRNGCDTFADTLDRDLTKVVKSKDGCTVKSGSLTDPYTGAKVEYTSKQSPASITVDRVVGLADAWQSGASTWNPVKLVKFANDPLNMITVDEASSSARAGRPADQWAPPDVTYACDFLARQITVKTKYALTVTDGERESMKAILVGCRT
;
A
#
# COMPACT_ATOMS: atom_id res chain seq x y z
N MET A 1 -22.76 28.42 -54.67
CA MET A 1 -23.17 27.42 -55.68
C MET A 1 -23.29 26.08 -54.97
N ARG A 2 -24.42 25.40 -55.17
CA ARG A 2 -24.88 24.17 -54.48
C ARG A 2 -24.13 22.92 -54.98
N PRO A 3 -23.93 21.89 -54.13
CA PRO A 3 -23.80 20.51 -54.58
C PRO A 3 -25.20 19.86 -54.73
N GLY A 4 -25.39 19.11 -55.81
CA GLY A 4 -26.62 18.39 -56.14
C GLY A 4 -26.64 16.98 -55.56
N GLN A 5 -27.73 16.68 -54.87
CA GLN A 5 -28.13 15.38 -54.34
C GLN A 5 -28.61 14.44 -55.46
N ASN A 6 -28.46 13.13 -55.26
CA ASN A 6 -29.28 12.11 -55.91
C ASN A 6 -30.09 11.34 -54.85
N ASN A 7 -31.37 11.12 -55.17
CA ASN A 7 -32.44 10.59 -54.34
C ASN A 7 -32.79 9.13 -54.70
N GLY A 8 -33.38 8.45 -53.72
CA GLY A 8 -34.34 7.34 -53.88
C GLY A 8 -33.80 5.98 -53.43
N GLY A 9 -34.38 5.21 -52.51
CA GLY A 9 -35.67 5.26 -51.83
C GLY A 9 -36.23 3.82 -51.72
N GLY A 10 -36.62 3.37 -50.52
CA GLY A 10 -37.27 2.06 -50.33
C GLY A 10 -37.34 1.58 -48.87
N PHE A 11 -38.49 1.85 -48.23
CA PHE A 11 -38.95 1.38 -46.91
C PHE A 11 -39.46 -0.07 -46.94
N PHE A 12 -39.41 -0.80 -45.80
CA PHE A 12 -40.44 -1.69 -45.18
C PHE A 12 -39.75 -2.45 -44.00
N GLN A 13 -39.96 -2.13 -42.72
CA GLN A 13 -41.07 -2.38 -41.77
C GLN A 13 -40.99 -3.72 -40.98
N ASN A 14 -40.86 -3.58 -39.64
CA ASN A 14 -41.34 -4.38 -38.49
C ASN A 14 -41.19 -5.92 -38.40
N GLY A 15 -40.68 -6.38 -37.24
CA GLY A 15 -40.85 -7.76 -36.77
C GLY A 15 -40.29 -8.01 -35.36
N PHE A 16 -41.11 -7.75 -34.34
CA PHE A 16 -40.88 -8.03 -32.91
C PHE A 16 -41.32 -9.48 -32.62
N VAL A 17 -40.47 -10.37 -32.10
CA VAL A 17 -40.92 -11.60 -31.43
C VAL A 17 -40.01 -11.91 -30.22
N VAL A 18 -40.60 -11.73 -29.04
CA VAL A 18 -40.19 -12.29 -27.75
C VAL A 18 -40.65 -13.74 -27.71
N LEU A 19 -39.82 -14.69 -27.27
CA LEU A 19 -40.30 -16.00 -26.83
C LEU A 19 -39.83 -16.32 -25.42
N LEU A 20 -40.83 -16.66 -24.62
CA LEU A 20 -40.83 -16.93 -23.19
C LEU A 20 -40.26 -18.31 -22.86
N GLY A 21 -39.95 -18.47 -21.57
CA GLY A 21 -39.22 -19.58 -21.00
C GLY A 21 -39.95 -20.91 -20.91
N VAL A 22 -39.20 -21.91 -20.42
CA VAL A 22 -39.76 -23.10 -19.78
C VAL A 22 -38.99 -23.35 -18.50
N ILE A 23 -39.72 -23.21 -17.39
CA ILE A 23 -39.36 -23.61 -16.03
C ILE A 23 -39.68 -25.10 -15.91
N ALA A 24 -38.73 -25.91 -15.45
CA ALA A 24 -39.01 -27.27 -14.99
C ALA A 24 -38.66 -27.37 -13.49
N LEU A 25 -39.69 -27.17 -12.67
CA LEU A 25 -39.72 -27.46 -11.24
C LEU A 25 -40.11 -28.94 -11.09
N VAL A 26 -39.21 -29.78 -10.55
CA VAL A 26 -39.57 -31.13 -10.10
C VAL A 26 -39.42 -31.17 -8.58
N VAL A 27 -40.56 -31.08 -7.90
CA VAL A 27 -40.73 -31.43 -6.49
C VAL A 27 -41.46 -32.76 -6.46
N LEU A 28 -40.82 -33.81 -5.93
CA LEU A 28 -41.49 -35.02 -5.46
C LEU A 28 -41.04 -35.32 -4.03
N LEU A 29 -42.04 -35.51 -3.17
CA LEU A 29 -41.95 -35.73 -1.73
C LEU A 29 -41.64 -37.20 -1.39
N SER A 30 -40.75 -37.38 -0.40
CA SER A 30 -40.76 -38.37 0.69
C SER A 30 -41.07 -39.85 0.39
N THR A 31 -40.10 -40.74 0.66
CA THR A 31 -40.23 -41.76 1.72
C THR A 31 -38.85 -42.24 2.20
N SER A 32 -38.82 -42.60 3.48
CA SER A 32 -37.71 -42.97 4.36
C SER A 32 -36.83 -44.16 3.92
N GLY A 33 -35.55 -44.16 4.32
CA GLY A 33 -34.78 -45.40 4.47
C GLY A 33 -33.24 -45.28 4.37
N GLN A 34 -32.58 -45.09 5.52
CA GLN A 34 -31.34 -45.77 5.95
C GLN A 34 -30.06 -45.80 5.05
N MET A 35 -29.03 -45.02 5.47
CA MET A 35 -27.55 -45.25 5.60
C MET A 35 -26.76 -46.08 4.56
N PRO A 36 -25.47 -45.77 4.22
CA PRO A 36 -24.37 -45.66 5.19
C PRO A 36 -23.20 -44.69 4.90
N LYS A 37 -22.36 -44.57 5.94
CA LYS A 37 -21.04 -43.93 6.02
C LYS A 37 -20.11 -44.38 4.90
N VAL A 38 -19.36 -43.45 4.31
CA VAL A 38 -18.21 -43.76 3.45
C VAL A 38 -16.93 -43.49 4.26
N ASN A 39 -16.14 -44.54 4.41
CA ASN A 39 -14.87 -44.55 5.13
C ASN A 39 -13.74 -43.89 4.34
N ALA A 40 -12.74 -43.52 5.12
CA ALA A 40 -11.37 -43.14 4.81
C ALA A 40 -10.70 -43.82 3.60
N ALA A 41 -9.83 -43.03 2.95
CA ALA A 41 -8.54 -43.50 2.46
C ALA A 41 -7.54 -42.32 2.45
N LEU A 42 -6.71 -42.25 3.49
CA LEU A 42 -5.42 -41.53 3.45
C LEU A 42 -4.41 -42.49 2.83
N GLY A 43 -3.80 -42.08 1.72
CA GLY A 43 -2.72 -42.79 1.04
C GLY A 43 -1.45 -41.96 1.14
N GLU A 44 -0.55 -42.40 2.01
CA GLU A 44 0.81 -41.92 2.21
C GLU A 44 1.74 -42.61 1.19
N VAL A 45 2.65 -41.87 0.54
CA VAL A 45 3.85 -42.47 -0.06
C VAL A 45 5.06 -41.57 0.21
N ALA A 46 6.10 -42.22 0.74
CA ALA A 46 7.33 -41.66 1.24
C ALA A 46 8.44 -41.61 0.18
N SER A 47 9.40 -40.72 0.46
CA SER A 47 10.85 -40.88 0.27
C SER A 47 11.44 -40.94 -1.14
N ALA A 48 12.25 -39.94 -1.47
CA ALA A 48 13.47 -40.13 -2.25
C ALA A 48 14.52 -39.08 -1.85
N ILE A 49 15.62 -39.57 -1.25
CA ILE A 49 16.84 -38.84 -0.88
C ILE A 49 17.83 -39.10 -2.02
N MET A 50 18.32 -38.06 -2.69
CA MET A 50 19.40 -38.19 -3.66
C MET A 50 20.67 -37.54 -3.09
N SER A 51 21.68 -38.37 -2.90
CA SER A 51 23.04 -38.01 -2.52
C SER A 51 23.79 -37.48 -3.75
N VAL A 52 24.51 -36.36 -3.62
CA VAL A 52 25.52 -35.91 -4.59
C VAL A 52 26.86 -35.86 -3.88
N THR A 53 27.79 -36.65 -4.38
CA THR A 53 29.21 -36.67 -4.00
C THR A 53 30.07 -36.17 -5.15
N GLY A 54 30.87 -35.12 -4.87
CA GLY A 54 32.25 -34.93 -5.33
C GLY A 54 32.50 -34.39 -6.75
N SER A 55 33.17 -33.23 -6.86
CA SER A 55 34.62 -33.21 -7.10
C SER A 55 35.18 -31.78 -7.09
N THR A 56 36.43 -31.68 -6.67
CA THR A 56 37.26 -30.49 -6.43
C THR A 56 37.92 -29.95 -7.71
N THR A 57 38.15 -28.63 -7.75
CA THR A 57 39.38 -28.01 -8.28
C THR A 57 39.64 -26.68 -7.57
N ALA A 58 40.87 -26.47 -7.13
CA ALA A 58 41.40 -25.26 -6.50
C ALA A 58 42.21 -24.43 -7.53
N GLU A 59 42.79 -23.31 -7.05
CA GLU A 59 43.72 -22.35 -7.67
C GLU A 59 43.05 -21.16 -8.42
N GLU A 60 43.44 -19.89 -8.27
CA GLU A 60 44.45 -19.20 -7.45
C GLU A 60 44.24 -17.66 -7.63
N GLU A 61 44.45 -16.90 -6.54
CA GLU A 61 44.88 -15.48 -6.37
C GLU A 61 44.18 -14.30 -7.09
N ALA A 62 43.72 -13.33 -6.28
CA ALA A 62 44.28 -11.97 -6.27
C ALA A 62 43.71 -11.13 -5.10
N ASP A 63 44.62 -10.67 -4.22
CA ASP A 63 44.46 -9.54 -3.31
C ASP A 63 43.89 -8.29 -4.00
N ASP A 64 42.87 -7.64 -3.42
CA ASP A 64 42.96 -6.23 -3.00
C ASP A 64 41.72 -5.78 -2.17
N ALA A 65 41.95 -4.78 -1.32
CA ALA A 65 41.17 -4.27 -0.18
C ALA A 65 39.63 -4.09 -0.27
N PRO A 66 38.89 -4.24 0.86
CA PRO A 66 37.55 -3.68 1.06
C PRO A 66 37.61 -2.32 1.80
N PRO A 67 36.50 -1.58 1.91
CA PRO A 67 35.85 -0.79 0.88
C PRO A 67 35.95 0.71 1.20
N GLY A 68 35.91 1.56 0.17
CA GLY A 68 35.76 3.01 0.35
C GLY A 68 34.39 3.35 0.94
N GLU A 69 34.40 3.61 2.25
CA GLU A 69 33.31 4.14 3.06
C GLU A 69 32.67 5.38 2.41
N PRO A 70 31.38 5.36 2.04
CA PRO A 70 30.68 6.59 1.74
C PRO A 70 30.46 7.33 3.06
N ALA A 71 31.12 8.50 3.17
CA ALA A 71 31.08 9.42 4.29
C ALA A 71 29.72 9.45 5.00
N GLU A 72 29.77 9.00 6.25
CA GLU A 72 28.77 9.17 7.28
C GLU A 72 28.47 10.68 7.42
N VAL A 73 27.29 11.10 6.93
CA VAL A 73 26.75 12.42 7.27
C VAL A 73 26.22 12.30 8.69
N GLU A 74 27.10 12.52 9.66
CA GLU A 74 26.81 12.60 11.07
C GLU A 74 25.95 13.86 11.32
N GLN A 75 24.63 13.70 11.21
CA GLN A 75 23.69 14.67 11.78
C GLN A 75 23.52 14.33 13.25
N THR A 76 24.22 15.08 14.09
CA THR A 76 24.03 15.12 15.54
C THR A 76 22.57 15.45 15.85
N ILE A 77 21.81 14.46 16.30
CA ILE A 77 20.53 14.70 16.98
C ILE A 77 20.79 14.46 18.46
N ASP A 78 20.98 15.56 19.18
CA ASP A 78 21.08 15.58 20.64
C ASP A 78 19.81 14.98 21.25
N ASP A 79 19.96 13.79 21.85
CA ASP A 79 18.99 13.16 22.73
C ASP A 79 18.89 13.96 24.05
N LYS A 80 17.93 14.88 24.13
CA LYS A 80 17.05 15.03 25.31
C LYS A 80 16.01 16.13 25.13
N LYS A 81 14.75 15.72 25.33
CA LYS A 81 13.62 16.53 25.82
C LYS A 81 13.01 17.53 24.83
N SER A 82 11.99 17.09 24.10
CA SER A 82 10.71 17.81 24.11
C SER A 82 9.56 16.93 23.63
N ALA A 83 8.68 16.55 24.56
CA ALA A 83 7.33 16.14 24.23
C ALA A 83 6.56 17.40 23.79
N THR A 84 6.70 17.77 22.52
CA THR A 84 5.88 18.77 21.84
C THR A 84 4.87 18.01 20.98
N PRO A 85 3.58 18.40 20.93
CA PRO A 85 2.63 17.79 20.01
C PRO A 85 3.22 17.81 18.59
N ALA A 86 3.21 16.66 17.90
CA ALA A 86 3.81 16.53 16.58
C ALA A 86 3.25 17.64 15.67
N LYS A 87 4.09 18.63 15.36
CA LYS A 87 3.76 19.68 14.39
C LYS A 87 3.40 18.96 13.09
N LYS A 88 2.17 19.18 12.59
CA LYS A 88 1.71 18.63 11.30
C LYS A 88 2.83 18.85 10.29
N LEU A 89 3.30 17.79 9.65
CA LEU A 89 4.42 17.84 8.72
C LEU A 89 3.96 18.59 7.46
N THR A 90 4.01 19.91 7.47
CA THR A 90 3.60 20.74 6.32
C THR A 90 4.79 20.87 5.38
N ILE A 91 4.84 20.01 4.37
CA ILE A 91 5.84 20.10 3.31
C ILE A 91 5.29 21.02 2.22
N SER A 92 5.95 22.17 1.98
CA SER A 92 5.49 23.10 0.96
C SER A 92 5.46 22.44 -0.43
N ALA A 93 4.39 22.65 -1.20
CA ALA A 93 4.25 22.10 -2.55
C ALA A 93 5.43 22.48 -3.48
N LYS A 94 5.98 23.69 -3.31
CA LYS A 94 7.17 24.15 -4.05
C LYS A 94 8.40 23.28 -3.78
N SER A 95 8.63 22.88 -2.54
CA SER A 95 9.76 22.00 -2.18
C SER A 95 9.53 20.57 -2.65
N ALA A 96 8.27 20.11 -2.64
CA ALA A 96 7.89 18.82 -3.20
C ALA A 96 8.15 18.76 -4.71
N LEU A 97 7.73 19.78 -5.48
CA LEU A 97 7.99 19.86 -6.93
C LEU A 97 9.48 19.78 -7.26
N LYS A 98 10.33 20.52 -6.53
CA LYS A 98 11.79 20.47 -6.71
C LYS A 98 12.39 19.10 -6.39
N SER A 99 11.80 18.38 -5.44
CA SER A 99 12.27 17.04 -5.07
C SER A 99 11.80 16.01 -6.10
N LEU A 100 10.57 16.16 -6.61
CA LEU A 100 10.01 15.35 -7.68
C LEU A 100 10.84 15.43 -8.97
N GLU A 101 11.40 16.59 -9.30
CA GLU A 101 12.32 16.72 -10.46
C GLU A 101 13.61 15.92 -10.32
N LYS A 102 14.01 15.57 -9.09
CA LYS A 102 15.24 14.82 -8.81
C LYS A 102 15.01 13.31 -8.66
N LEU A 103 13.76 12.85 -8.52
CA LEU A 103 13.45 11.43 -8.45
C LEU A 103 13.77 10.77 -9.80
N GLY A 104 14.45 9.62 -9.76
CA GLY A 104 14.69 8.80 -10.95
C GLY A 104 13.37 8.37 -11.62
N ALA A 105 13.45 8.06 -12.91
CA ALA A 105 12.33 7.49 -13.66
C ALA A 105 12.49 5.97 -13.76
N THR A 106 11.37 5.24 -13.84
CA THR A 106 11.35 3.83 -14.23
C THR A 106 10.29 3.60 -15.29
N ASP A 107 10.62 2.81 -16.30
CA ASP A 107 9.74 2.32 -17.36
C ASP A 107 9.50 0.79 -17.27
N ASP A 108 10.24 0.11 -16.40
CA ASP A 108 10.15 -1.33 -16.13
C ASP A 108 9.94 -1.59 -14.63
N PRO A 109 8.72 -1.38 -14.11
CA PRO A 109 8.42 -1.62 -12.70
C PRO A 109 8.50 -3.11 -12.36
N ALA A 110 9.17 -3.44 -11.26
CA ALA A 110 9.32 -4.82 -10.81
C ALA A 110 7.95 -5.51 -10.57
N ASP A 111 7.81 -6.75 -11.05
CA ASP A 111 6.61 -7.57 -10.85
C ASP A 111 6.68 -8.36 -9.53
N ASN A 112 5.94 -9.47 -9.42
CA ASN A 112 6.07 -10.50 -8.38
C ASN A 112 6.06 -10.08 -6.89
N PHE A 113 5.53 -8.90 -6.58
CA PHE A 113 5.43 -8.39 -5.21
C PHE A 113 4.82 -9.41 -4.23
N ASP A 114 5.57 -9.68 -3.16
CA ASP A 114 5.11 -10.41 -1.98
C ASP A 114 5.27 -9.50 -0.74
N ALA A 115 4.18 -9.32 0.00
CA ALA A 115 4.17 -8.47 1.19
C ALA A 115 5.05 -9.03 2.32
N SER A 116 5.29 -10.34 2.35
CA SER A 116 6.11 -10.99 3.39
C SER A 116 7.58 -10.59 3.33
N GLU A 117 8.06 -10.10 2.19
CA GLU A 117 9.42 -9.53 2.04
C GLU A 117 9.66 -8.31 2.94
N PHE A 118 8.59 -7.63 3.37
CA PHE A 118 8.65 -6.48 4.27
C PHE A 118 8.62 -6.86 5.77
N GLY A 119 8.67 -8.15 6.09
CA GLY A 119 8.68 -8.71 7.43
C GLY A 119 7.30 -9.01 8.01
N ASP A 120 7.28 -9.50 9.25
CA ASP A 120 6.10 -10.08 9.91
C ASP A 120 5.08 -9.04 10.46
N GLY A 121 5.13 -7.80 9.97
CA GLY A 121 4.19 -6.74 10.32
C GLY A 121 4.82 -5.55 11.05
N TRP A 122 4.13 -5.09 12.10
CA TRP A 122 4.48 -3.87 12.84
C TRP A 122 5.56 -4.16 13.87
N VAL A 123 6.59 -3.32 13.91
CA VAL A 123 7.70 -3.48 14.85
C VAL A 123 7.90 -2.22 15.68
N ASP A 124 8.49 -2.38 16.87
CA ASP A 124 8.90 -1.26 17.72
C ASP A 124 10.27 -0.73 17.25
N ILE A 125 10.25 0.20 16.29
CA ILE A 125 11.48 0.77 15.72
C ILE A 125 12.19 1.77 16.65
N ASN A 126 11.48 2.35 17.62
CA ASN A 126 12.01 3.40 18.50
C ASN A 126 12.33 2.87 19.91
N ARG A 127 12.01 1.60 20.17
CA ARG A 127 12.22 0.88 21.43
C ARG A 127 11.49 1.51 22.61
N ASN A 128 10.30 2.06 22.38
CA ASN A 128 9.45 2.64 23.41
C ASN A 128 8.50 1.61 24.07
N GLY A 129 8.46 0.37 23.57
CA GLY A 129 7.60 -0.72 24.02
C GLY A 129 6.30 -0.89 23.22
N CYS A 130 6.03 -0.01 22.26
CA CYS A 130 4.85 -0.03 21.40
C CYS A 130 5.26 -0.31 19.95
N ASP A 131 4.48 -1.10 19.22
CA ASP A 131 4.69 -1.24 17.79
C ASP A 131 4.31 0.06 17.05
N THR A 132 4.80 0.19 15.82
CA THR A 132 4.54 1.37 14.99
C THR A 132 3.06 1.61 14.67
N PHE A 133 2.22 0.57 14.73
CA PHE A 133 0.78 0.73 14.50
C PHE A 133 0.14 1.44 15.69
N ALA A 134 0.41 0.98 16.91
CA ALA A 134 -0.03 1.60 18.15
C ALA A 134 0.50 3.04 18.27
N ASP A 135 1.78 3.26 17.95
CA ASP A 135 2.38 4.60 17.91
C ASP A 135 1.68 5.53 16.91
N THR A 136 1.35 5.02 15.72
CA THR A 136 0.69 5.83 14.68
C THR A 136 -0.74 6.17 15.06
N LEU A 137 -1.49 5.23 15.64
CA LEU A 137 -2.83 5.50 16.15
C LEU A 137 -2.81 6.55 17.26
N ASP A 138 -1.89 6.43 18.22
CA ASP A 138 -1.77 7.41 19.30
C ASP A 138 -1.40 8.81 18.81
N ARG A 139 -0.53 8.88 17.79
CA ARG A 139 -0.10 10.13 17.16
C ARG A 139 -1.24 10.84 16.43
N ASP A 140 -2.03 10.10 15.66
CA ASP A 140 -2.96 10.68 14.69
C ASP A 140 -4.38 10.86 15.26
N LEU A 141 -4.75 10.09 16.28
CA LEU A 141 -6.05 10.20 16.92
C LEU A 141 -6.05 11.32 17.97
N THR A 142 -7.23 11.88 18.19
CA THR A 142 -7.49 12.80 19.31
C THR A 142 -8.33 12.10 20.37
N LYS A 143 -8.34 12.62 21.60
CA LYS A 143 -9.10 12.05 22.74
C LYS A 143 -8.79 10.56 22.97
N VAL A 144 -7.52 10.20 22.80
CA VAL A 144 -7.05 8.82 22.88
C VAL A 144 -7.26 8.25 24.29
N VAL A 145 -7.85 7.07 24.36
CA VAL A 145 -7.88 6.24 25.57
C VAL A 145 -7.05 5.01 25.30
N LYS A 146 -6.00 4.80 26.09
CA LYS A 146 -5.13 3.61 26.02
C LYS A 146 -5.51 2.56 27.05
N SER A 147 -5.06 1.34 26.80
CA SER A 147 -5.08 0.26 27.78
C SER A 147 -3.99 0.44 28.84
N LYS A 148 -3.99 -0.44 29.86
CA LYS A 148 -3.01 -0.40 30.95
C LYS A 148 -1.58 -0.71 30.51
N ASP A 149 -1.40 -1.35 29.36
CA ASP A 149 -0.09 -1.62 28.75
C ASP A 149 0.61 -0.36 28.24
N GLY A 150 -0.10 0.78 28.13
CA GLY A 150 0.46 2.04 27.65
C GLY A 150 0.57 2.17 26.12
N CYS A 151 0.25 1.11 25.37
CA CYS A 151 0.41 1.06 23.92
C CYS A 151 -0.94 0.88 23.20
N THR A 152 -1.75 -0.08 23.65
CA THR A 152 -2.98 -0.44 22.93
C THR A 152 -3.99 0.70 22.99
N VAL A 153 -4.25 1.35 21.86
CA VAL A 153 -5.31 2.35 21.73
C VAL A 153 -6.67 1.66 21.77
N LYS A 154 -7.50 2.02 22.74
CA LYS A 154 -8.85 1.46 22.92
C LYS A 154 -9.93 2.29 22.24
N SER A 155 -9.77 3.61 22.19
CA SER A 155 -10.65 4.52 21.47
C SER A 155 -9.97 5.85 21.16
N GLY A 156 -10.53 6.59 20.20
CA GLY A 156 -10.14 7.95 19.86
C GLY A 156 -11.02 8.51 18.74
N SER A 157 -10.85 9.79 18.42
CA SER A 157 -11.53 10.46 17.32
C SER A 157 -10.53 10.79 16.22
N LEU A 158 -10.77 10.28 15.01
CA LEU A 158 -10.03 10.62 13.79
C LEU A 158 -10.78 11.73 13.04
N THR A 159 -10.05 12.74 12.57
CA THR A 159 -10.51 13.53 11.41
C THR A 159 -9.73 12.97 10.23
N ASP A 160 -10.40 12.13 9.45
CA ASP A 160 -9.77 11.31 8.42
C ASP A 160 -9.15 12.21 7.34
N PRO A 161 -7.84 12.10 7.09
CA PRO A 161 -7.18 12.98 6.14
C PRO A 161 -7.55 12.66 4.69
N TYR A 162 -8.08 11.47 4.38
CA TYR A 162 -8.44 11.11 3.00
C TYR A 162 -9.80 11.65 2.56
N THR A 163 -10.75 11.76 3.47
CA THR A 163 -12.14 12.12 3.21
C THR A 163 -12.57 13.41 3.90
N GLY A 164 -11.79 13.89 4.88
CA GLY A 164 -12.16 15.00 5.76
C GLY A 164 -13.24 14.64 6.80
N ALA A 165 -13.73 13.39 6.80
CA ALA A 165 -14.80 12.95 7.68
C ALA A 165 -14.30 12.74 9.12
N LYS A 166 -15.20 12.86 10.10
CA LYS A 166 -14.90 12.46 11.47
C LYS A 166 -15.27 11.00 11.68
N VAL A 167 -14.34 10.22 12.19
CA VAL A 167 -14.53 8.80 12.52
C VAL A 167 -14.25 8.59 14.00
N GLU A 168 -15.24 8.11 14.74
CA GLU A 168 -15.05 7.69 16.13
C GLU A 168 -14.60 6.23 16.13
N TYR A 169 -13.42 5.97 16.66
CA TYR A 169 -12.85 4.64 16.75
C TYR A 169 -13.05 4.05 18.14
N THR A 170 -13.51 2.80 18.20
CA THR A 170 -13.30 1.96 19.38
C THR A 170 -12.89 0.56 18.97
N SER A 171 -11.86 0.04 19.65
CA SER A 171 -11.36 -1.33 19.48
C SER A 171 -12.40 -2.42 19.75
N LYS A 172 -13.47 -2.11 20.52
CA LYS A 172 -14.49 -3.10 20.92
C LYS A 172 -15.66 -3.17 19.95
N GLN A 173 -16.07 -2.04 19.36
CA GLN A 173 -17.30 -1.96 18.57
C GLN A 173 -17.01 -1.91 17.08
N SER A 174 -15.95 -1.19 16.69
CA SER A 174 -15.62 -0.95 15.29
C SER A 174 -14.10 -1.00 15.08
N PRO A 175 -13.43 -2.14 15.37
CA PRO A 175 -11.98 -2.23 15.26
C PRO A 175 -11.47 -1.96 13.83
N ALA A 176 -12.31 -2.17 12.82
CA ALA A 176 -12.02 -1.93 11.40
C ALA A 176 -12.63 -0.62 10.86
N SER A 177 -12.95 0.37 11.72
CA SER A 177 -13.40 1.69 11.23
C SER A 177 -12.23 2.55 10.73
N ILE A 178 -11.03 2.29 11.23
CA ILE A 178 -9.79 2.99 10.87
C ILE A 178 -8.66 1.97 10.74
N THR A 179 -7.57 2.38 10.09
CA THR A 179 -6.34 1.61 9.96
C THR A 179 -5.14 2.52 9.80
N VAL A 180 -3.95 1.93 9.75
CA VAL A 180 -2.71 2.64 9.39
C VAL A 180 -2.36 2.30 7.95
N ASP A 181 -2.46 3.30 7.08
CA ASP A 181 -2.02 3.20 5.68
C ASP A 181 -0.57 3.70 5.53
N ARG A 182 0.10 3.24 4.47
CA ARG A 182 1.41 3.71 4.05
C ARG A 182 1.26 4.65 2.87
N VAL A 183 1.67 5.91 3.00
CA VAL A 183 1.51 6.91 1.93
C VAL A 183 2.25 6.53 0.65
N VAL A 184 3.34 5.76 0.73
CA VAL A 184 3.89 4.98 -0.38
C VAL A 184 3.64 3.51 -0.04
N GLY A 185 2.77 2.85 -0.81
CA GLY A 185 2.35 1.47 -0.57
C GLY A 185 3.52 0.48 -0.74
N LEU A 186 3.41 -0.71 -0.15
CA LEU A 186 4.47 -1.72 -0.26
C LEU A 186 4.68 -2.20 -1.71
N ALA A 187 3.59 -2.42 -2.45
CA ALA A 187 3.65 -2.80 -3.86
C ALA A 187 4.22 -1.69 -4.74
N ASP A 188 3.84 -0.43 -4.50
CA ASP A 188 4.42 0.74 -5.18
C ASP A 188 5.92 0.87 -4.88
N ALA A 189 6.33 0.72 -3.62
CA ALA A 189 7.74 0.71 -3.24
C ALA A 189 8.52 -0.40 -3.96
N TRP A 190 7.95 -1.62 -4.04
CA TRP A 190 8.54 -2.74 -4.76
C TRP A 190 8.79 -2.41 -6.23
N GLN A 191 7.75 -1.92 -6.91
CA GLN A 191 7.79 -1.50 -8.32
C GLN A 191 8.76 -0.34 -8.58
N SER A 192 8.99 0.52 -7.59
CA SER A 192 9.86 1.70 -7.68
C SER A 192 11.29 1.48 -7.16
N GLY A 193 11.68 0.23 -6.89
CA GLY A 193 13.07 -0.17 -6.65
C GLY A 193 13.34 -0.85 -5.30
N ALA A 194 12.34 -1.00 -4.44
CA ALA A 194 12.52 -1.70 -3.16
C ALA A 194 12.80 -3.20 -3.34
N SER A 195 12.46 -3.80 -4.48
CA SER A 195 12.78 -5.19 -4.83
C SER A 195 14.28 -5.52 -4.78
N THR A 196 15.15 -4.51 -4.84
CA THR A 196 16.62 -4.67 -4.76
C THR A 196 17.19 -4.48 -3.36
N TRP A 197 16.35 -4.15 -2.38
CA TRP A 197 16.81 -3.83 -1.04
C TRP A 197 17.06 -5.09 -0.21
N ASN A 198 17.95 -4.95 0.77
CA ASN A 198 18.06 -5.99 1.80
C ASN A 198 16.83 -5.97 2.74
N PRO A 199 16.57 -7.09 3.45
CA PRO A 199 15.41 -7.21 4.34
C PRO A 199 15.33 -6.14 5.43
N VAL A 200 16.46 -5.69 5.97
CA VAL A 200 16.50 -4.65 7.02
C VAL A 200 15.93 -3.33 6.51
N LYS A 201 16.28 -2.94 5.28
CA LYS A 201 15.77 -1.71 4.65
C LYS A 201 14.28 -1.84 4.30
N LEU A 202 13.82 -3.03 3.88
CA LEU A 202 12.40 -3.31 3.64
C LEU A 202 11.58 -3.13 4.91
N VAL A 203 11.98 -3.78 6.01
CA VAL A 203 11.31 -3.65 7.32
C VAL A 203 11.33 -2.19 7.79
N LYS A 204 12.45 -1.48 7.65
CA LYS A 204 12.55 -0.06 8.02
C LYS A 204 11.60 0.82 7.23
N PHE A 205 11.47 0.60 5.92
CA PHE A 205 10.51 1.31 5.08
C PHE A 205 9.06 1.02 5.48
N ALA A 206 8.74 -0.26 5.68
CA ALA A 206 7.42 -0.69 6.11
C ALA A 206 7.04 -0.14 7.47
N ASN A 207 8.02 0.22 8.31
CA ASN A 207 7.81 0.68 9.66
C ASN A 207 8.15 2.18 9.88
N ASP A 208 8.37 2.95 8.81
CA ASP A 208 8.74 4.36 8.91
C ASP A 208 7.54 5.26 9.30
N PRO A 209 7.59 6.01 10.42
CA PRO A 209 6.52 6.93 10.80
C PRO A 209 6.27 8.03 9.76
N LEU A 210 7.28 8.39 8.96
CA LEU A 210 7.12 9.30 7.81
C LEU A 210 6.26 8.66 6.72
N ASN A 211 6.24 7.34 6.59
CA ASN A 211 5.39 6.64 5.63
C ASN A 211 4.00 6.31 6.19
N MET A 212 3.75 6.36 7.50
CA MET A 212 2.49 5.91 8.10
C MET A 212 1.46 7.00 8.38
N ILE A 213 0.18 6.72 8.15
CA ILE A 213 -0.93 7.61 8.50
C ILE A 213 -2.18 6.83 8.89
N THR A 214 -2.84 7.26 9.96
CA THR A 214 -4.15 6.72 10.34
C THR A 214 -5.25 7.29 9.46
N VAL A 215 -6.04 6.41 8.86
CA VAL A 215 -7.11 6.75 7.91
C VAL A 215 -8.34 5.88 8.15
N ASP A 216 -9.48 6.23 7.56
CA ASP A 216 -10.61 5.33 7.50
C ASP A 216 -10.28 4.09 6.65
N GLU A 217 -10.77 2.93 7.08
CA GLU A 217 -10.46 1.64 6.45
C GLU A 217 -10.97 1.55 5.00
N ALA A 218 -12.13 2.14 4.70
CA ALA A 218 -12.72 2.06 3.37
C ALA A 218 -11.88 2.81 2.32
N SER A 219 -11.34 3.98 2.67
CA SER A 219 -10.44 4.73 1.79
C SER A 219 -9.09 4.02 1.63
N SER A 220 -8.53 3.46 2.70
CA SER A 220 -7.28 2.66 2.63
C SER A 220 -7.44 1.45 1.71
N SER A 221 -8.51 0.67 1.91
CA SER A 221 -8.87 -0.46 1.06
C SER A 221 -9.16 -0.04 -0.38
N ALA A 222 -9.87 1.07 -0.59
CA ALA A 222 -10.14 1.59 -1.92
C ALA A 222 -8.84 1.95 -2.64
N ARG A 223 -7.88 2.58 -1.95
CA ARG A 223 -6.56 2.91 -2.48
C ARG A 223 -5.73 1.68 -2.80
N ALA A 224 -5.75 0.66 -1.93
CA ALA A 224 -4.99 -0.59 -2.05
C ALA A 224 -3.49 -0.37 -2.36
N GLY A 225 -2.88 0.64 -1.74
CA GLY A 225 -1.45 0.96 -1.94
C GLY A 225 -1.08 1.46 -3.33
N ARG A 226 -2.05 1.84 -4.18
CA ARG A 226 -1.79 2.33 -5.54
C ARG A 226 -1.03 3.67 -5.56
N PRO A 227 -0.21 3.91 -6.59
CA PRO A 227 0.55 5.15 -6.80
C PRO A 227 -0.34 6.34 -7.19
N ALA A 228 0.26 7.53 -7.23
CA ALA A 228 -0.44 8.81 -7.37
C ALA A 228 -1.12 9.07 -8.73
N ASP A 229 -0.77 8.33 -9.77
CA ASP A 229 -1.48 8.33 -11.07
C ASP A 229 -2.75 7.47 -11.07
N GLN A 230 -2.86 6.53 -10.13
CA GLN A 230 -3.98 5.59 -10.05
C GLN A 230 -4.96 5.91 -8.92
N TRP A 231 -4.52 6.67 -7.90
CA TRP A 231 -5.37 7.06 -6.80
C TRP A 231 -4.85 8.34 -6.11
N ALA A 232 -5.78 9.22 -5.75
CA ALA A 232 -5.55 10.37 -4.89
C ALA A 232 -6.69 10.50 -3.87
N PRO A 233 -6.44 11.11 -2.70
CA PRO A 233 -7.47 11.33 -1.69
C PRO A 233 -8.68 12.09 -2.25
N PRO A 234 -9.92 11.66 -1.97
CA PRO A 234 -11.12 12.41 -2.33
C PRO A 234 -11.16 13.83 -1.74
N ASP A 235 -10.59 14.03 -0.54
CA ASP A 235 -10.38 15.36 0.02
C ASP A 235 -9.22 16.07 -0.68
N VAL A 236 -9.58 16.94 -1.63
CA VAL A 236 -8.64 17.77 -2.39
C VAL A 236 -7.82 18.71 -1.51
N THR A 237 -8.28 19.02 -0.29
CA THR A 237 -7.51 19.87 0.65
C THR A 237 -6.30 19.15 1.22
N TYR A 238 -6.33 17.81 1.26
CA TYR A 238 -5.24 16.97 1.73
C TYR A 238 -4.33 16.46 0.60
N ALA A 239 -4.79 16.46 -0.66
CA ALA A 239 -4.02 15.95 -1.80
C ALA A 239 -2.60 16.54 -1.88
N CYS A 240 -2.42 17.84 -1.57
CA CYS A 240 -1.11 18.49 -1.55
C CYS A 240 -0.17 17.90 -0.49
N ASP A 241 -0.65 17.77 0.76
CA ASP A 241 0.10 17.20 1.87
C ASP A 241 0.44 15.73 1.57
N PHE A 242 -0.53 14.98 1.02
CA PHE A 242 -0.35 13.58 0.64
C PHE A 242 0.79 13.39 -0.37
N LEU A 243 0.77 14.14 -1.48
CA LEU A 243 1.79 14.02 -2.52
C LEU A 243 3.15 14.54 -2.07
N ALA A 244 3.18 15.65 -1.32
CA ALA A 244 4.42 16.18 -0.78
C ALA A 244 5.08 15.15 0.17
N ARG A 245 4.27 14.44 0.96
CA ARG A 245 4.74 13.36 1.83
C ARG A 245 5.21 12.15 1.03
N GLN A 246 4.48 11.72 0.00
CA GLN A 246 4.91 10.64 -0.90
C GLN A 246 6.26 10.92 -1.53
N ILE A 247 6.44 12.11 -2.12
CA ILE A 247 7.71 12.52 -2.73
C ILE A 247 8.83 12.52 -1.71
N THR A 248 8.56 12.94 -0.47
CA THR A 248 9.57 12.95 0.60
C THR A 248 9.97 11.53 1.00
N VAL A 249 9.01 10.60 1.10
CA VAL A 249 9.31 9.17 1.32
C VAL A 249 10.11 8.61 0.15
N LYS A 250 9.65 8.79 -1.10
CA LYS A 250 10.37 8.30 -2.29
C LYS A 250 11.79 8.87 -2.37
N THR A 251 11.96 10.15 -2.03
CA THR A 251 13.29 10.79 -1.95
C THR A 251 14.16 10.16 -0.87
N LYS A 252 13.64 9.99 0.35
CA LYS A 252 14.37 9.41 1.49
C LYS A 252 14.89 8.00 1.18
N TYR A 253 14.11 7.23 0.42
CA TYR A 253 14.43 5.83 0.14
C TYR A 253 15.08 5.59 -1.23
N ALA A 254 15.28 6.65 -2.02
CA ALA A 254 15.75 6.60 -3.40
C ALA A 254 14.88 5.72 -4.32
N LEU A 255 13.55 5.81 -4.13
CA LEU A 255 12.57 5.19 -5.02
C LEU A 255 12.38 6.02 -6.28
N THR A 256 12.07 5.36 -7.38
CA THR A 256 11.73 5.98 -8.66
C THR A 256 10.23 6.30 -8.76
N VAL A 257 9.86 7.01 -9.83
CA VAL A 257 8.46 7.21 -10.23
C VAL A 257 8.34 6.92 -11.72
N THR A 258 7.18 6.44 -12.16
CA THR A 258 6.89 6.37 -13.61
C THR A 258 6.67 7.78 -14.16
N ASP A 259 6.72 7.94 -15.48
CA ASP A 259 6.42 9.24 -16.10
C ASP A 259 4.96 9.65 -15.87
N GLY A 260 4.03 8.69 -15.89
CA GLY A 260 2.61 8.94 -15.57
C GLY A 260 2.40 9.39 -14.12
N GLU A 261 3.04 8.72 -13.17
CA GLU A 261 3.01 9.12 -11.76
C GLU A 261 3.59 10.53 -11.57
N ARG A 262 4.74 10.81 -12.20
CA ARG A 262 5.39 12.12 -12.14
C ARG A 262 4.50 13.22 -12.70
N GLU A 263 3.83 12.98 -13.83
CA GLU A 263 2.91 13.94 -14.44
C GLU A 263 1.72 14.22 -13.53
N SER A 264 1.09 13.16 -12.99
CA SER A 264 -0.02 13.28 -12.03
C SER A 264 0.39 14.10 -10.79
N MET A 265 1.54 13.76 -10.20
CA MET A 265 2.06 14.47 -9.03
C MET A 265 2.31 15.95 -9.35
N LYS A 266 2.93 16.26 -10.50
CA LYS A 266 3.16 17.65 -10.93
C LYS A 266 1.86 18.41 -11.09
N ALA A 267 0.89 17.83 -11.79
CA ALA A 267 -0.40 18.46 -12.11
C ALA A 267 -1.17 18.87 -10.85
N ILE A 268 -1.18 18.02 -9.83
CA ILE A 268 -1.83 18.34 -8.55
C ILE A 268 -1.01 19.41 -7.79
N LEU A 269 0.32 19.25 -7.72
CA LEU A 269 1.17 20.15 -6.93
C LEU A 269 1.25 21.59 -7.46
N VAL A 270 1.10 21.83 -8.77
CA VAL A 270 1.02 23.20 -9.30
C VAL A 270 -0.25 23.93 -8.89
N GLY A 271 -1.33 23.20 -8.57
CA GLY A 271 -2.57 23.76 -8.04
C GLY A 271 -2.55 24.04 -6.54
N CYS A 272 -1.52 23.58 -5.83
CA CYS A 272 -1.41 23.73 -4.38
C CYS A 272 -1.02 25.17 -4.02
N ARG A 273 -1.71 25.73 -3.00
CA ARG A 273 -1.36 27.05 -2.46
C ARG A 273 0.01 26.98 -1.78
N THR A 274 0.86 27.98 -2.05
CA THR A 274 2.21 28.11 -1.48
C THR A 274 2.21 28.57 -0.04
#